data_AF-A0A3B9WUM3-F1
#
_entry.id   AF-A0A3B9WUM3-F1
#
_cell.length_a   1.000
_cell.length_b   1.000
_cell.length_c   1.000
_cell.angle_alpha   90.00
_cell.angle_beta   90.00
_cell.angle_gamma   90.00
#
_symmetry.space_group_name_H-M   'P 1'
#
loop_
_entity.id
_entity.type
_entity.pdbx_description
1 polymer ?
#
loop_
_entity_poly.entity_id
_entity_poly.type
_entity_poly.pdbx_seq_one_letter_code
_entity_poly.pdbx_strand_id
1 'polypeptide(L)'
;MIRAQGRKGSVEMTTGNLTGYGILRREYLKNHCSAMYQELLWTGDLWEHISGIQKEAEELHGRLEAENRRRLGVTEELKKQDVAEWIRLANLAAEAAKERVLNGLIYTNPEPEGMEDPFGAA
;
A
#
# COMPACT_ATOMS: atom_id res chain seq x y z
N MET A 1 36.40 14.73 -19.62
CA MET A 1 35.44 15.14 -18.57
C MET A 1 34.18 14.31 -18.74
N ILE A 2 33.89 13.37 -17.84
CA ILE A 2 32.54 12.84 -17.65
C ILE A 2 32.36 12.76 -16.14
N ARG A 3 31.73 13.80 -15.56
CA ARG A 3 31.23 13.75 -14.19
C ARG A 3 29.93 12.96 -14.25
N ALA A 4 29.99 11.67 -13.91
CA ALA A 4 28.77 10.93 -13.60
C ALA A 4 28.36 11.28 -12.18
N GLN A 5 27.14 11.81 -12.09
CA GLN A 5 26.43 12.29 -10.92
C GLN A 5 26.57 11.34 -9.72
N GLY A 6 26.80 11.91 -8.53
CA GLY A 6 26.81 11.16 -7.28
C GLY A 6 25.52 10.35 -7.11
N ARG A 7 25.68 9.03 -7.10
CA ARG A 7 24.64 8.07 -6.72
C ARG A 7 24.32 8.31 -5.24
N LYS A 8 23.35 9.19 -4.96
CA LYS A 8 22.86 9.42 -3.61
C LYS A 8 22.19 8.13 -3.12
N GLY A 9 22.73 7.59 -2.03
CA GLY A 9 21.96 6.83 -1.06
C GLY A 9 21.44 5.48 -1.55
N SER A 10 22.31 4.57 -1.95
CA SER A 10 22.08 3.14 -1.66
C SER A 10 22.24 2.93 -0.15
N VAL A 11 21.28 3.46 0.62
CA VAL A 11 20.99 2.92 1.94
C VAL A 11 20.53 1.50 1.68
N GLU A 12 21.18 0.53 2.31
CA GLU A 12 20.74 -0.86 2.33
C GLU A 12 19.31 -0.90 2.90
N MET A 13 18.30 -0.79 2.02
CA MET A 13 16.88 -0.96 2.33
C MET A 13 16.66 -2.46 2.48
N THR A 14 17.18 -2.98 3.59
CA THR A 14 17.05 -4.37 3.97
C THR A 14 15.57 -4.75 4.05
N THR A 15 15.27 -5.99 3.68
CA THR A 15 13.98 -6.68 3.78
C THR A 15 13.28 -6.53 5.15
N GLY A 16 13.96 -5.98 6.17
CA GLY A 16 13.47 -5.80 7.53
C GLY A 16 12.45 -4.68 7.75
N ASN A 17 12.17 -3.80 6.79
CA ASN A 17 11.23 -2.67 6.97
C ASN A 17 9.88 -2.82 6.25
N LEU A 18 9.59 -3.98 5.64
CA LEU A 18 8.28 -4.20 5.03
C LEU A 18 7.22 -4.60 6.07
N THR A 19 6.10 -3.88 6.09
CA THR A 19 4.87 -4.29 6.78
C THR A 19 4.01 -5.18 5.89
N GLY A 20 2.86 -5.61 6.41
CA GLY A 20 1.91 -6.45 5.67
C GLY A 20 1.50 -5.86 4.33
N TYR A 21 1.31 -4.54 4.24
CA TYR A 21 0.94 -3.89 2.98
C TYR A 21 2.06 -3.92 1.93
N GLY A 22 3.32 -3.70 2.32
CA GLY A 22 4.45 -3.80 1.40
C GLY A 22 4.65 -5.22 0.86
N ILE A 23 4.48 -6.23 1.72
CA ILE A 23 4.53 -7.64 1.30
C ILE A 23 3.42 -7.93 0.28
N LEU A 24 2.18 -7.51 0.57
CA LEU A 24 1.05 -7.73 -0.34
C LEU A 24 1.25 -7.03 -1.68
N ARG A 25 1.76 -5.79 -1.69
CA ARG A 25 2.04 -5.07 -2.94
C ARG A 25 3.11 -5.78 -3.77
N ARG A 26 4.19 -6.23 -3.13
CA ARG A 26 5.25 -6.97 -3.82
C ARG A 26 4.74 -8.25 -4.46
N GLU A 27 3.98 -9.05 -3.72
CA GLU A 27 3.40 -10.30 -4.24
C GLU A 27 2.39 -10.02 -5.36
N TYR A 28 1.58 -8.96 -5.25
CA TYR A 28 0.67 -8.55 -6.32
C TYR A 28 1.44 -8.19 -7.59
N LEU A 29 2.45 -7.31 -7.49
CA LEU A 29 3.25 -6.92 -8.65
C LEU A 29 3.92 -8.13 -9.31
N LYS A 30 4.48 -9.04 -8.52
CA LYS A 30 5.15 -10.25 -9.04
C LYS A 30 4.19 -11.19 -9.77
N ASN A 31 2.98 -11.39 -9.24
CA ASN A 31 2.05 -12.41 -9.75
C ASN A 31 1.07 -11.86 -10.80
N HIS A 32 0.78 -10.55 -10.79
CA HIS A 32 -0.24 -9.92 -11.62
C HIS A 32 0.27 -8.79 -12.51
N CYS A 33 1.41 -8.16 -12.18
CA CYS A 33 1.99 -7.03 -12.93
C CYS A 33 3.45 -7.32 -13.31
N SER A 34 3.70 -8.49 -13.89
CA SER A 34 5.06 -9.02 -14.09
C SER A 34 5.97 -8.08 -14.89
N ALA A 35 5.44 -7.40 -15.92
CA ALA A 35 6.20 -6.43 -16.72
C ALA A 35 6.76 -5.27 -15.86
N MET A 36 5.89 -4.61 -15.09
CA MET A 36 6.28 -3.54 -14.16
C MET A 36 7.23 -4.05 -13.08
N TYR A 37 6.98 -5.25 -12.54
CA TYR A 37 7.87 -5.84 -11.54
C TYR A 37 9.29 -6.04 -12.09
N GLN A 38 9.44 -6.54 -13.32
CA GLN A 38 10.75 -6.69 -13.96
C GLN A 38 11.40 -5.35 -14.25
N GLU A 39 10.63 -4.37 -14.74
CA GLU A 39 11.13 -3.01 -14.97
C GLU A 39 11.71 -2.41 -13.68
N LEU A 40 10.94 -2.39 -12.60
CA LEU A 40 11.37 -1.87 -11.29
C LEU A 40 12.58 -2.62 -10.72
N LEU A 41 12.69 -3.92 -11.02
CA LEU A 41 13.84 -4.72 -10.62
C LEU A 41 15.10 -4.31 -11.40
N TRP A 42 14.96 -4.03 -12.70
CA TRP A 42 16.07 -3.61 -13.56
C TRP A 42 16.51 -2.17 -13.32
N THR A 43 15.57 -1.26 -13.05
CA THR A 43 15.90 0.13 -12.70
C THR A 43 16.44 0.25 -11.27
N GLY A 44 16.09 -0.69 -10.39
CA GLY A 44 16.47 -0.70 -8.98
C GLY A 44 15.48 0.01 -8.06
N ASP A 45 14.33 0.45 -8.60
CA ASP A 45 13.34 1.27 -7.88
C ASP A 45 12.28 0.43 -7.15
N LEU A 46 12.34 -0.90 -7.26
CA LEU A 46 11.35 -1.81 -6.68
C LEU A 46 11.10 -1.55 -5.19
N TRP A 47 12.15 -1.40 -4.40
CA TRP A 47 12.03 -1.17 -2.96
C TRP A 47 11.49 0.20 -2.62
N GLU A 48 11.89 1.23 -3.37
CA GLU A 48 11.36 2.59 -3.20
C GLU A 48 9.85 2.60 -3.49
N HIS A 49 9.43 1.98 -4.60
CA HIS A 49 8.02 1.85 -4.95
C HIS A 49 7.22 1.13 -3.85
N ILE A 50 7.68 -0.04 -3.40
CA ILE A 50 7.00 -0.81 -2.35
C ILE A 50 6.93 0.00 -1.05
N SER A 51 8.00 0.67 -0.66
CA SER A 51 8.04 1.46 0.58
C SER A 51 7.12 2.68 0.53
N GLY A 52 7.01 3.33 -0.63
CA GLY A 52 6.08 4.44 -0.86
C GLY A 52 4.63 3.98 -0.73
N ILE A 53 4.26 2.91 -1.45
CA ILE A 53 2.92 2.33 -1.39
C ILE A 53 2.58 1.86 0.02
N GLN A 54 3.53 1.23 0.73
CA GLN A 54 3.32 0.80 2.10
C GLN A 54 3.01 1.97 3.03
N LYS A 55 3.80 3.04 2.96
CA LYS A 55 3.59 4.23 3.80
C LYS A 55 2.22 4.86 3.52
N GLU A 56 1.88 5.01 2.24
CA GLU A 56 0.58 5.54 1.83
C GLU A 56 -0.58 4.64 2.30
N ALA A 57 -0.42 3.31 2.21
CA ALA A 57 -1.40 2.35 2.69
C ALA A 57 -1.65 2.50 4.20
N GLU A 58 -0.59 2.64 5.00
CA GLU A 58 -0.68 2.80 6.45
C GLU A 58 -1.34 4.13 6.85
N GLU A 59 -0.96 5.23 6.21
CA GLU A 59 -1.57 6.55 6.42
C GLU A 59 -3.06 6.53 6.04
N LEU A 60 -3.40 5.93 4.89
CA LEU A 60 -4.78 5.81 4.44
C LEU A 60 -5.60 4.91 5.38
N HIS A 61 -5.04 3.78 5.80
CA HIS A 61 -5.70 2.85 6.72
C HIS A 61 -6.05 3.56 8.04
N GLY A 62 -5.09 4.23 8.67
CA GLY A 62 -5.33 4.94 9.92
C GLY A 62 -6.40 6.03 9.80
N ARG A 63 -6.39 6.79 8.70
CA ARG A 63 -7.40 7.82 8.44
C ARG A 63 -8.80 7.23 8.28
N LEU A 64 -8.94 6.17 7.49
CA LEU A 64 -10.22 5.50 7.26
C LEU A 64 -10.73 4.78 8.50
N GLU A 65 -9.85 4.16 9.28
CA GLU A 65 -10.23 3.51 10.54
C GLU A 65 -10.78 4.55 11.52
N ALA A 66 -10.11 5.69 11.67
CA ALA A 66 -10.58 6.78 12.54
C ALA A 66 -11.95 7.32 12.10
N GLU A 67 -12.18 7.47 10.79
CA GLU A 67 -13.47 7.85 10.24
C GLU A 67 -14.56 6.80 10.52
N ASN A 68 -14.26 5.53 10.27
CA ASN A 68 -15.18 4.42 10.51
C ASN A 68 -15.54 4.29 12.00
N ARG A 69 -14.55 4.41 12.89
CA ARG A 69 -14.78 4.39 14.35
C ARG A 69 -15.71 5.50 14.81
N ARG A 70 -15.54 6.73 14.28
CA ARG A 70 -16.46 7.84 14.55
C ARG A 70 -17.88 7.53 14.05
N ARG A 71 -18.00 6.98 12.83
CA ARG A 71 -19.30 6.65 12.24
C ARG A 71 -20.03 5.53 12.99
N LEU A 72 -19.29 4.54 13.47
CA LEU A 72 -19.83 3.37 14.19
C LEU A 72 -20.02 3.64 15.69
N GLY A 73 -19.65 4.82 16.20
CA GLY A 73 -19.81 5.15 17.62
C GLY A 73 -18.86 4.38 18.54
N VAL A 74 -17.66 4.03 18.07
CA VAL A 74 -16.63 3.37 18.88
C VAL A 74 -16.03 4.37 19.86
N THR A 75 -16.59 4.45 21.07
CA THR A 75 -16.17 5.40 22.12
C THR A 75 -15.62 4.69 23.37
N GLU A 76 -14.92 5.43 24.22
CA GLU A 76 -14.45 4.90 25.52
C GLU A 76 -15.62 4.68 26.49
N GLU A 77 -16.73 5.41 26.34
CA GLU A 77 -17.97 5.16 27.08
C GLU A 77 -18.57 3.80 26.72
N LEU A 78 -18.63 3.47 25.42
CA LEU A 78 -19.06 2.15 24.96
C LEU A 78 -18.16 1.06 25.54
N LYS A 79 -16.84 1.27 25.54
CA LYS A 79 -15.88 0.33 26.10
C LYS A 79 -16.12 0.02 27.58
N LYS A 80 -16.56 1.01 28.37
CA LYS A 80 -16.89 0.82 29.80
C LYS A 80 -18.21 0.07 30.01
N GLN A 81 -19.17 0.25 29.11
CA GLN A 81 -20.49 -0.37 29.20
C GLN A 81 -20.49 -1.80 28.65
N ASP A 82 -19.89 -1.99 27.47
CA ASP A 82 -19.82 -3.25 26.77
C ASP A 82 -18.50 -3.36 25.97
N VAL A 83 -17.52 -4.03 26.60
CA VAL A 83 -16.22 -4.29 25.99
C VAL A 83 -16.34 -5.18 24.75
N ALA A 84 -17.27 -6.13 24.74
CA ALA A 84 -17.40 -7.07 23.63
C ALA A 84 -17.92 -6.37 22.38
N GLU A 85 -18.95 -5.53 22.53
CA GLU A 85 -19.48 -4.71 21.44
C GLU A 85 -18.45 -3.68 20.97
N TRP A 86 -17.69 -3.08 21.90
CA TRP A 86 -16.59 -2.19 21.54
C TRP A 86 -15.54 -2.88 20.67
N ILE A 87 -15.10 -4.10 21.04
CA ILE A 87 -14.15 -4.89 20.23
C ILE A 87 -14.75 -5.22 18.86
N ARG A 88 -16.03 -5.61 18.82
CA ARG A 88 -16.72 -5.96 17.58
C ARG A 88 -16.75 -4.78 16.60
N LEU A 89 -17.16 -3.60 17.06
CA LEU A 89 -17.24 -2.40 16.24
C LEU A 89 -15.86 -1.84 15.87
N ALA A 90 -14.90 -1.89 16.79
CA ALA A 90 -13.51 -1.53 16.54
C ALA A 90 -12.91 -2.37 15.40
N ASN A 91 -13.09 -3.69 15.45
CA ASN A 91 -12.60 -4.60 14.42
C ASN A 91 -13.32 -4.38 13.08
N LEU A 92 -14.64 -4.13 13.11
CA LEU A 92 -15.40 -3.82 11.90
C LEU A 92 -14.88 -2.54 11.23
N ALA A 93 -14.57 -1.50 12.01
CA ALA A 93 -14.01 -0.25 11.51
C ALA A 93 -12.66 -0.45 10.83
N ALA A 94 -11.78 -1.24 11.47
CA ALA A 94 -10.44 -1.54 10.98
C ALA A 94 -10.48 -2.41 9.70
N GLU A 95 -11.33 -3.44 9.65
CA GLU A 95 -11.43 -4.32 8.48
C GLU A 95 -12.03 -3.60 7.27
N ALA A 96 -13.06 -2.77 7.46
CA ALA A 96 -13.62 -1.96 6.39
C ALA A 96 -12.59 -0.95 5.82
N ALA A 97 -11.74 -0.40 6.68
CA ALA A 97 -10.66 0.49 6.26
C ALA A 97 -9.57 -0.27 5.48
N LYS A 98 -9.18 -1.45 5.97
CA LYS A 98 -8.21 -2.33 5.30
C LYS A 98 -8.70 -2.77 3.92
N GLU A 99 -9.96 -3.19 3.78
CA GLU A 99 -10.54 -3.58 2.49
C GLU A 99 -10.43 -2.44 1.46
N ARG A 100 -10.75 -1.20 1.89
CA ARG A 100 -10.65 0.00 1.05
C ARG A 100 -9.22 0.24 0.57
N VAL A 101 -8.23 0.07 1.44
CA VAL A 101 -6.80 0.23 1.12
C VAL A 101 -6.32 -0.86 0.16
N LEU A 102 -6.70 -2.11 0.42
CA LEU A 102 -6.33 -3.24 -0.43
C LEU A 102 -6.80 -3.04 -1.88
N ASN A 103 -8.07 -2.67 -2.04
CA ASN A 103 -8.68 -2.49 -3.36
C ASN A 103 -8.29 -1.16 -4.03
N GLY A 104 -7.95 -0.14 -3.24
CA GLY A 104 -7.64 1.21 -3.74
C GLY A 104 -6.17 1.46 -4.07
N LEU A 105 -5.25 0.67 -3.50
CA LEU A 105 -3.82 0.94 -3.60
C LEU A 105 -2.98 -0.33 -3.84
N ILE A 106 -3.28 -1.42 -3.12
CA ILE A 106 -2.42 -2.62 -3.16
C ILE A 106 -2.67 -3.44 -4.42
N TYR A 107 -3.93 -3.72 -4.73
CA TYR A 107 -4.36 -4.57 -5.84
C TYR A 107 -4.78 -3.78 -7.08
N THR A 108 -4.39 -2.52 -7.16
CA THR A 108 -4.59 -1.70 -8.33
C THR A 108 -3.40 -1.89 -9.27
N ASN A 109 -3.67 -2.38 -10.48
CA ASN A 109 -2.68 -2.33 -11.55
C ASN A 109 -2.45 -0.85 -11.89
N PRO A 110 -1.23 -0.32 -11.79
CA PRO A 110 -0.95 0.98 -12.35
C PRO A 110 -1.09 0.84 -13.87
N GLU A 111 -2.13 1.45 -14.44
CA GLU A 111 -2.18 1.58 -15.89
C GLU A 111 -0.92 2.35 -16.31
N PRO A 112 -0.14 1.85 -17.28
CA PRO A 112 1.04 2.55 -17.73
C PRO A 112 0.58 3.85 -18.40
N GLU A 113 0.75 4.98 -17.71
CA GLU A 113 0.64 6.30 -18.33
C GLU A 113 1.60 6.35 -19.52
N GLY A 114 1.06 6.32 -20.74
CA GLY A 114 1.82 6.51 -21.97
C GLY A 114 2.30 5.25 -22.70
N MET A 115 1.81 4.05 -22.38
CA MET A 115 1.96 2.92 -23.32
C MET A 115 0.89 3.07 -24.42
N GLU A 116 1.19 3.91 -25.44
CA GLU A 116 0.48 3.80 -26.73
C GLU A 116 0.50 2.33 -27.14
N ASP A 117 -0.68 1.76 -27.36
CA ASP A 117 -0.88 0.39 -27.80
C ASP A 117 0.10 0.04 -28.94
N PRO A 118 1.13 -0.79 -28.72
CA PRO A 118 2.05 -1.17 -29.79
C PRO A 118 1.36 -2.04 -30.84
N PHE A 119 0.12 -2.48 -30.59
CA PHE A 119 -0.70 -3.32 -31.45
C PHE A 119 -1.99 -2.63 -31.91
N GLY A 120 -2.05 -1.30 -31.90
CA GLY A 120 -3.15 -0.45 -32.38
C GLY A 120 -4.35 -1.22 -32.93
N ALA A 121 -5.23 -1.68 -32.05
CA ALA A 121 -6.44 -2.36 -32.49
C ALA A 121 -7.48 -1.30 -32.91
N ALA A 122 -7.66 -1.21 -34.24
CA ALA A 122 -8.71 -0.44 -34.92
C ALA A 122 -10.12 -0.95 -34.60
#